data_AF-A0A4S3FRE3-F1
#
_entry.id   AF-A0A4S3FRE3-F1
#
_cell.length_a   1.000
_cell.length_b   1.000
_cell.length_c   1.000
_cell.angle_alpha   90.00
_cell.angle_beta   90.00
_cell.angle_gamma   90.00
#
_symmetry.space_group_name_H-M   'P 1'
#
loop_
_entity.id
_entity.type
_entity.pdbx_description
1 polymer ?
#
loop_
_entity_poly.entity_id
_entity_poly.type
_entity_poly.pdbx_seq_one_letter_code
_entity_poly.pdbx_strand_id
1 'polypeptide(L)' 'MGEWSEYFEDFPEEDPANYLGGKFDPRGAATQREAQQKAVRKLKHEQQLLDAEIAAIVQKHKTPG' A
#
# COMPACT_ATOMS: atom_id res chain seq x y z
N MET A 1 -9.06 43.89 13.59
CA MET A 1 -8.14 42.84 13.09
C MET A 1 -8.91 41.55 13.29
N GLY A 2 -9.18 40.80 12.22
CA GLY A 2 -10.00 39.58 12.29
C GLY A 2 -9.44 38.57 13.29
N GLU A 3 -10.32 37.78 13.90
CA GLU A 3 -9.93 36.74 14.84
C GLU A 3 -9.04 35.73 14.12
N TRP A 4 -7.96 35.29 14.78
CA TRP A 4 -6.98 34.37 14.17
C TRP A 4 -7.62 33.05 13.70
N SER A 5 -8.79 32.68 14.23
CA SER A 5 -9.58 31.54 13.80
C SER A 5 -10.14 31.66 12.38
N GLU A 6 -10.48 32.86 11.92
CA GLU A 6 -11.06 33.10 10.59
C GLU A 6 -10.07 32.80 9.44
N TYR A 7 -8.76 32.77 9.74
CA TYR A 7 -7.70 32.41 8.78
C TYR A 7 -7.49 30.89 8.64
N PHE A 8 -8.06 30.08 9.54
CA PHE A 8 -7.92 28.62 9.55
C PHE A 8 -9.21 27.86 9.24
N GLU A 9 -10.35 28.54 9.14
CA GLU A 9 -11.65 27.93 8.82
C GLU A 9 -11.78 27.48 7.35
N ASP A 10 -10.96 28.03 6.45
CA ASP A 10 -11.02 27.78 5.00
C ASP A 10 -9.97 26.79 4.48
N PHE A 11 -9.15 26.16 5.33
CA PHE A 11 -8.29 25.09 4.85
C PHE A 11 -9.12 23.81 4.74
N PRO A 12 -9.42 23.32 3.51
CA PRO A 12 -9.97 21.99 3.38
C PRO A 12 -9.04 21.03 4.14
N GLU A 13 -9.63 20.07 4.89
CA GLU A 13 -8.91 18.94 5.45
C GLU A 13 -8.38 18.07 4.30
N GLU A 14 -7.41 18.58 3.55
CA GLU A 14 -6.81 17.88 2.43
C GLU A 14 -5.96 16.76 3.00
N ASP A 15 -6.44 15.52 2.83
CA ASP A 15 -5.65 14.33 3.15
C ASP A 15 -4.28 14.44 2.44
N PRO A 16 -3.17 14.55 3.20
CA PRO A 16 -1.83 14.67 2.62
C PRO A 16 -1.47 13.50 1.69
N ALA A 17 -2.14 12.35 1.85
CA ALA A 17 -1.96 11.18 0.98
C ALA A 17 -2.49 11.40 -0.44
N ASN A 18 -3.28 12.46 -0.69
CA ASN A 18 -3.76 12.82 -2.02
C ASN A 18 -2.78 13.70 -2.80
N TYR A 19 -1.63 14.06 -2.22
CA TYR A 19 -0.60 14.80 -2.92
C TYR A 19 0.33 13.87 -3.69
N LEU A 20 0.55 14.18 -4.97
CA LEU A 20 1.53 13.51 -5.83
C LEU A 20 2.50 14.55 -6.41
N GLY A 21 3.79 14.35 -6.15
CA GLY A 21 4.84 15.27 -6.66
C GLY A 21 4.66 16.72 -6.18
N GLY A 22 4.10 16.92 -4.99
CA GLY A 22 3.83 18.25 -4.44
C GLY A 22 2.56 18.93 -4.94
N LYS A 23 1.72 18.23 -5.73
CA LYS A 23 0.43 18.73 -6.21
C LYS A 23 -0.71 17.87 -5.66
N PHE A 24 -1.79 18.51 -5.22
CA PHE A 24 -3.01 17.82 -4.83
C PHE A 24 -3.64 17.13 -6.06
N ASP A 25 -3.60 15.80 -6.07
CA ASP A 25 -4.21 14.94 -7.09
C ASP A 25 -4.80 13.66 -6.42
N PRO A 26 -5.99 13.76 -5.82
CA PRO A 26 -6.61 12.64 -5.10
C PRO A 26 -6.90 11.44 -6.00
N ARG A 27 -7.17 11.67 -7.30
CA ARG A 27 -7.42 10.59 -8.26
C ARG A 27 -6.14 9.86 -8.62
N GLY A 28 -5.09 10.60 -8.93
CA GLY A 28 -3.77 10.02 -9.17
C GLY A 28 -3.27 9.23 -7.96
N ALA A 29 -3.43 9.79 -6.75
CA ALA A 29 -3.04 9.13 -5.52
C ALA A 29 -3.82 7.84 -5.26
N ALA A 30 -5.14 7.83 -5.53
CA ALA A 30 -5.95 6.61 -5.47
C ALA A 30 -5.45 5.56 -6.48
N THR A 31 -5.20 5.94 -7.73
CA THR A 31 -4.69 5.02 -8.75
C THR A 31 -3.32 4.44 -8.39
N GLN A 32 -2.42 5.25 -7.82
CA GLN A 32 -1.11 4.78 -7.38
C GLN A 32 -1.23 3.77 -6.23
N ARG A 33 -2.11 4.04 -5.25
CA ARG A 33 -2.41 3.12 -4.14
C ARG A 33 -2.98 1.80 -4.65
N GLU A 34 -3.92 1.83 -5.58
CA GLU A 34 -4.48 0.61 -6.19
C GLU A 34 -3.42 -0.21 -6.93
N ALA A 35 -2.55 0.44 -7.71
CA ALA A 35 -1.45 -0.22 -8.40
C ALA A 35 -0.47 -0.90 -7.43
N GLN A 36 -0.10 -0.21 -6.34
CA GLN A 36 0.75 -0.77 -5.29
C GLN A 36 0.09 -1.96 -4.60
N GLN A 37 -1.19 -1.85 -4.24
CA GLN A 37 -1.93 -2.95 -3.61
C GLN A 37 -1.99 -4.17 -4.53
N LYS A 38 -2.21 -3.98 -5.83
CA LYS A 38 -2.21 -5.07 -6.81
C LYS A 38 -0.84 -5.76 -6.89
N ALA A 39 0.25 -4.99 -6.91
CA ALA A 39 1.61 -5.53 -6.92
C ALA A 39 1.89 -6.34 -5.64
N VAL A 40 1.55 -5.81 -4.47
CA VAL A 40 1.73 -6.51 -3.18
C VAL A 40 0.91 -7.80 -3.12
N ARG A 41 -0.34 -7.78 -3.59
CA ARG A 41 -1.19 -9.00 -3.65
C ARG A 41 -0.57 -10.06 -4.54
N LYS A 42 -0.06 -9.68 -5.71
CA LYS A 42 0.62 -10.59 -6.65
C LYS A 42 1.85 -11.22 -5.99
N LEU A 43 2.73 -10.40 -5.41
CA LEU A 43 3.94 -10.86 -4.73
C LEU A 43 3.60 -11.82 -3.58
N LYS A 44 2.58 -11.49 -2.78
CA LYS A 44 2.14 -12.35 -1.68
C LYS A 44 1.65 -13.72 -2.19
N HIS A 45 0.90 -13.73 -3.29
CA HIS A 45 0.44 -14.98 -3.90
C HIS A 45 1.60 -15.82 -4.41
N GLU A 46 2.55 -15.22 -5.12
CA GLU A 46 3.75 -15.91 -5.60
C GLU A 46 4.59 -16.48 -4.45
N GLN A 47 4.76 -15.71 -3.36
CA GLN A 47 5.45 -16.18 -2.16
C GLN A 47 4.76 -17.40 -1.55
N GLN A 48 3.42 -17.39 -1.46
CA GLN A 48 2.67 -18.53 -0.93
C GLN A 48 2.87 -19.82 -1.75
N LEU A 49 2.97 -19.70 -3.08
CA LEU A 49 3.23 -20.83 -3.95
C LEU A 49 4.65 -21.38 -3.73
N LEU A 50 5.64 -20.50 -3.64
CA LEU A 50 7.03 -20.87 -3.35
C LEU A 50 7.16 -21.54 -1.99
N ASP A 51 6.51 -21.00 -0.96
CA ASP A 51 6.53 -21.57 0.39
C ASP A 51 5.92 -22.99 0.40
N ALA A 52 4.84 -23.20 -0.35
CA ALA A 52 4.21 -24.52 -0.49
C ALA A 52 5.14 -25.51 -1.22
N GLU A 53 5.84 -25.06 -2.26
CA GLU A 53 6.81 -25.88 -2.99
C GLU A 53 8.01 -26.26 -2.10
N ILE A 54 8.56 -25.30 -1.36
CA ILE A 54 9.64 -25.54 -0.40
C ILE A 54 9.20 -26.55 0.66
N ALA A 55 8.00 -26.40 1.21
CA ALA A 55 7.46 -27.34 2.19
C ALA A 55 7.35 -28.76 1.62
N ALA A 56 6.89 -28.92 0.37
CA ALA A 56 6.81 -30.21 -0.30
C ALA A 56 8.20 -30.84 -0.51
N ILE A 57 9.20 -30.03 -0.91
CA ILE A 57 10.59 -30.48 -1.06
C ILE A 57 11.15 -30.95 0.29
N VAL A 58 10.94 -30.17 1.36
CA VAL A 58 11.39 -30.53 2.71
C VAL A 58 10.76 -31.83 3.16
N GLN A 59 9.45 -32.01 2.97
CA GLN A 59 8.77 -33.27 3.31
C GLN A 59 9.31 -34.45 2.51
N LYS A 60 9.52 -34.29 1.20
CA LYS A 60 10.05 -35.34 0.32
C LYS A 60 11.43 -35.84 0.76
N HIS A 61 12.29 -34.93 1.22
CA HIS A 61 13.67 -35.25 1.62
C HIS A 61 13.82 -35.45 3.12
N LYS A 62 12.73 -35.38 3.88
CA LYS A 62 12.73 -35.67 5.31
C LYS A 62 13.05 -37.16 5.47
N THR A 63 14.29 -37.46 5.82
CA THR A 63 14.71 -38.82 6.15
C THR A 63 13.94 -39.26 7.40
N PRO A 64 13.26 -40.42 7.41
CA PRO A 64 12.76 -40.99 8.64
C PRO A 64 13.99 -41.42 9.46
N GLY A 65 14.25 -40.68 10.52
CA GLY A 65 15.14 -41.12 11.60
C GLY A 65 14.47 -42.20 12.43
#